data_AF-A0A162D1J4-F1
#
_entry.id   AF-A0A162D1J4-F1
#
_cell.length_a   1.000
_cell.length_b   1.000
_cell.length_c   1.000
_cell.angle_alpha   90.00
_cell.angle_beta   90.00
_cell.angle_gamma   90.00
#
_symmetry.space_group_name_H-M   'P 1'
#
loop_
_entity.id
_entity.type
_entity.pdbx_description
1 polymer ?
#
loop_
_entity_poly.entity_id
_entity_poly.type
_entity_poly.pdbx_seq_one_letter_code
_entity_poly.pdbx_strand_id
1 'polypeptide(L)'
;MSNNRGSNHFYQLSNSYKINYIRIENPLLNQIYKISRPKFSEEEYDNELFGRFLMPLRFALYDISTSLKPYCEIINEDKITELRNVIDTINAIYNDQEVYSQLFDLLLKIVSSNRNPILDYLKKNVIKHSSQTHVVVTKREIEESQKSFLKRQTGVQTIEFYSERTFKRTNRSFDFVIFIGNENYFDYSFNSVPRAKVSYYLSYSLYDNKFENNSMFLHLNQASYYSTMYKGLTITNDEIKNINDVDNLNLKGYSEEPIDTTPPTNIDEPKVSSWIFQDIVSKIDKQEHTELIEIVPVELTQGRIILLANKERKHEILTNARRIEKRKLDSITTEDYLLIRNQSETTLIKTIADELFADVNISEYRYLQKKLKKYLKKLVEKYGTAKLCRILQKKGLESINELKINHLLKDDSFKLKNNKEYANFLLILTKGNEKAATKYYEASRKLAAFHIQAGRMISNELRRKIKQLDLAQLYETGSQIVELPEYKGASFTIEMILDFKSEIFSVPLSQEKKVIKYI
;
A
#
# COMPACT_ATOMS: atom_id res chain seq x y z
N MET A 1 31.22 -19.85 -17.36
CA MET A 1 32.25 -20.06 -16.32
C MET A 1 32.15 -19.09 -15.12
N SER A 2 31.09 -18.28 -14.97
CA SER A 2 30.92 -17.31 -13.87
C SER A 2 30.23 -17.87 -12.60
N ASN A 3 29.54 -19.02 -12.67
CA ASN A 3 28.79 -19.57 -11.54
C ASN A 3 29.65 -20.25 -10.44
N ASN A 4 30.94 -20.55 -10.71
CA ASN A 4 31.82 -21.19 -9.72
C ASN A 4 32.46 -20.23 -8.71
N ARG A 5 32.42 -18.90 -8.94
CA ARG A 5 33.01 -17.93 -8.01
C ARG A 5 32.08 -17.59 -6.83
N GLY A 6 30.76 -17.56 -7.06
CA GLY A 6 29.78 -17.28 -6.00
C GLY A 6 29.68 -18.41 -4.98
N SER A 7 29.65 -19.66 -5.44
CA SER A 7 29.55 -20.85 -4.58
C SER A 7 30.75 -21.04 -3.64
N ASN A 8 31.97 -20.77 -4.11
CA ASN A 8 33.16 -20.83 -3.26
C ASN A 8 33.18 -19.76 -2.15
N HIS A 9 32.58 -18.60 -2.40
CA HIS A 9 32.59 -17.50 -1.42
C HIS A 9 31.55 -17.70 -0.31
N PHE A 10 30.35 -18.19 -0.62
CA PHE A 10 29.38 -18.60 0.41
C PHE A 10 29.92 -19.74 1.27
N TYR A 11 30.64 -20.70 0.65
CA TYR A 11 31.30 -21.76 1.40
C TYR A 11 32.37 -21.21 2.36
N GLN A 12 33.18 -20.24 1.92
CA GLN A 12 34.15 -19.56 2.79
C GLN A 12 33.48 -18.82 3.95
N LEU A 13 32.38 -18.09 3.69
CA LEU A 13 31.60 -17.41 4.74
C LEU A 13 31.02 -18.41 5.74
N SER A 14 30.49 -19.54 5.27
CA SER A 14 29.93 -20.59 6.12
C SER A 14 30.96 -21.30 7.00
N ASN A 15 32.26 -21.04 6.84
CA ASN A 15 33.29 -21.58 7.74
C ASN A 15 33.60 -20.66 8.92
N SER A 16 33.24 -19.37 8.84
CA SER A 16 33.51 -18.39 9.90
C SER A 16 32.62 -17.16 9.70
N TYR A 17 31.52 -17.07 10.44
CA TYR A 17 30.64 -15.91 10.43
C TYR A 17 30.12 -15.61 11.83
N LYS A 18 29.83 -14.34 12.09
CA LYS A 18 29.36 -13.85 13.38
C LYS A 18 27.94 -13.33 13.26
N ILE A 19 27.07 -13.70 14.20
CA ILE A 19 25.76 -13.06 14.39
C ILE A 19 25.77 -12.35 15.74
N ASN A 20 25.43 -11.05 15.73
CA ASN A 20 25.25 -10.27 16.95
C ASN A 20 23.76 -9.94 17.11
N TYR A 21 23.16 -10.39 18.20
CA TYR A 21 21.83 -9.94 18.61
C TYR A 21 22.00 -8.77 19.55
N ILE A 22 21.54 -7.59 19.12
CA ILE A 22 21.68 -6.35 19.85
C ILE A 22 20.29 -5.89 20.27
N ARG A 23 20.06 -5.80 21.58
CA ARG A 23 18.82 -5.28 22.16
C ARG A 23 19.06 -3.88 22.68
N ILE A 24 18.31 -2.92 22.18
CA ILE A 24 18.42 -1.51 22.57
C ILE A 24 17.29 -1.18 23.55
N GLU A 25 17.66 -0.70 24.72
CA GLU A 25 16.69 -0.33 25.74
C GLU A 25 16.01 1.00 25.40
N ASN A 26 14.67 1.02 25.49
CA ASN A 26 13.87 2.25 25.46
C ASN A 26 12.79 2.14 26.54
N PRO A 27 12.94 2.81 27.69
CA PRO A 27 12.03 2.66 28.82
C PRO A 27 10.58 3.03 28.49
N LEU A 28 10.37 4.08 27.70
CA LEU A 28 9.03 4.52 27.30
C LEU A 28 8.36 3.49 26.39
N LEU A 29 9.09 2.98 25.39
CA LEU A 29 8.56 1.96 24.48
C LEU A 29 8.25 0.65 25.22
N ASN A 30 9.10 0.26 26.16
CA ASN A 30 8.87 -0.89 27.03
C ASN A 30 7.62 -0.71 27.88
N GLN A 31 7.38 0.49 28.43
CA GLN A 31 6.16 0.78 29.18
C GLN A 31 4.91 0.73 28.30
N ILE A 32 4.93 1.38 27.13
CA ILE A 32 3.80 1.31 26.19
C ILE A 32 3.50 -0.13 25.82
N TYR A 33 4.52 -0.90 25.48
CA TYR A 33 4.35 -2.30 25.11
C TYR A 33 3.77 -3.12 26.27
N LYS A 34 4.27 -2.98 27.50
CA LYS A 34 3.73 -3.66 28.68
C LYS A 34 2.24 -3.37 28.89
N ILE A 35 1.83 -2.12 28.73
CA ILE A 35 0.43 -1.70 28.95
C ILE A 35 -0.47 -2.12 27.78
N SER A 36 0.01 -1.98 26.55
CA SER A 36 -0.78 -2.25 25.33
C SER A 36 -0.87 -3.73 24.96
N ARG A 37 0.11 -4.56 25.35
CA ARG A 37 0.12 -6.00 25.05
C ARG A 37 -1.17 -6.75 25.43
N PRO A 38 -1.70 -6.65 26.67
CA PRO A 38 -2.97 -7.32 27.02
C PRO A 38 -4.16 -6.76 26.25
N LYS A 39 -4.08 -5.48 25.85
CA LYS A 39 -5.11 -4.75 25.10
C LYS A 39 -5.14 -5.11 23.62
N PHE A 40 -4.06 -5.71 23.10
CA PHE A 40 -4.01 -6.22 21.72
C PHE A 40 -4.67 -7.60 21.55
N SER A 41 -5.45 -8.07 22.52
CA SER A 41 -6.26 -9.29 22.39
C SER A 41 -7.50 -9.07 21.50
N GLU A 42 -7.98 -10.15 20.86
CA GLU A 42 -9.09 -10.08 19.88
C GLU A 42 -10.38 -9.46 20.48
N GLU A 43 -10.66 -9.68 21.78
CA GLU A 43 -11.90 -9.19 22.42
C GLU A 43 -11.98 -7.66 22.53
N GLU A 44 -10.87 -6.96 22.80
CA GLU A 44 -10.87 -5.49 22.82
C GLU A 44 -10.72 -4.89 21.41
N TYR A 45 -10.12 -5.65 20.48
CA TYR A 45 -10.07 -5.29 19.05
C TYR A 45 -11.46 -5.28 18.39
N ASP A 46 -12.39 -6.12 18.87
CA ASP A 46 -13.76 -6.18 18.37
C ASP A 46 -14.63 -4.99 18.81
N ASN A 47 -14.23 -4.27 19.86
CA ASN A 47 -14.86 -3.00 20.20
C ASN A 47 -14.41 -1.91 19.21
N GLU A 48 -15.32 -1.44 18.36
CA GLU A 48 -15.03 -0.47 17.31
C GLU A 48 -14.30 0.79 17.84
N LEU A 49 -14.68 1.29 19.02
CA LEU A 49 -14.10 2.50 19.57
C LEU A 49 -12.67 2.28 20.07
N PHE A 50 -12.40 1.17 20.77
CA PHE A 50 -11.04 0.84 21.20
C PHE A 50 -10.14 0.47 20.02
N GLY A 51 -10.68 -0.26 19.04
CA GLY A 51 -10.00 -0.59 17.79
C GLY A 51 -9.51 0.65 17.04
N ARG A 52 -10.30 1.74 17.03
CA ARG A 52 -9.93 3.04 16.43
C ARG A 52 -8.69 3.69 17.07
N PHE A 53 -8.35 3.34 18.30
CA PHE A 53 -7.11 3.79 18.97
C PHE A 53 -6.00 2.74 18.91
N LEU A 54 -6.30 1.49 19.27
CA LEU A 54 -5.32 0.42 19.40
C LEU A 54 -4.68 0.04 18.07
N MET A 55 -5.42 0.07 16.96
CA MET A 55 -4.86 -0.28 15.67
C MET A 55 -3.85 0.76 15.18
N PRO A 56 -4.16 2.08 15.13
CA PRO A 56 -3.14 3.08 14.83
C PRO A 56 -1.97 3.08 15.81
N LEU A 57 -2.21 2.82 17.11
CA LEU A 57 -1.13 2.65 18.09
C LEU A 57 -0.20 1.50 17.71
N ARG A 58 -0.76 0.34 17.31
CA ARG A 58 0.04 -0.81 16.88
C ARG A 58 0.87 -0.50 15.62
N PHE A 59 0.29 0.19 14.64
CA PHE A 59 1.02 0.68 13.46
C PHE A 59 2.15 1.64 13.86
N ALA A 60 1.87 2.60 14.72
CA ALA A 60 2.87 3.53 15.24
C ALA A 60 4.02 2.80 15.95
N LEU A 61 3.72 1.82 16.81
CA LEU A 61 4.75 1.06 17.52
C LEU A 61 5.57 0.19 16.57
N TYR A 62 4.93 -0.42 15.57
CA TYR A 62 5.63 -1.16 14.52
C TYR A 62 6.59 -0.23 13.75
N ASP A 63 6.13 0.95 13.34
CA ASP A 63 6.94 1.94 12.63
C ASP A 63 8.08 2.48 13.50
N ILE A 64 7.83 2.80 14.78
CA ILE A 64 8.87 3.16 15.76
C ILE A 64 9.92 2.05 15.88
N SER A 65 9.48 0.79 15.86
CA SER A 65 10.38 -0.36 16.04
C SER A 65 11.24 -0.68 14.80
N THR A 66 10.87 -0.18 13.63
CA THR A 66 11.51 -0.52 12.34
C THR A 66 12.06 0.69 11.57
N SER A 67 11.68 1.91 11.94
CA SER A 67 12.08 3.16 11.29
C SER A 67 13.50 3.57 11.63
N LEU A 68 14.13 4.27 10.68
CA LEU A 68 15.44 4.89 10.81
C LEU A 68 15.41 6.41 10.94
N LYS A 69 14.21 7.00 10.97
CA LYS A 69 13.99 8.45 11.20
C LYS A 69 13.91 8.77 12.70
N PRO A 70 14.10 10.05 13.06
CA PRO A 70 13.67 10.56 14.37
C PRO A 70 12.21 10.22 14.64
N TYR A 71 11.86 9.94 15.89
CA TYR A 71 10.49 9.53 16.22
C TYR A 71 9.44 10.62 15.93
N CYS A 72 9.83 11.90 16.00
CA CYS A 72 8.98 13.02 15.63
C CYS A 72 8.59 13.10 14.15
N GLU A 73 9.25 12.34 13.29
CA GLU A 73 8.91 12.27 11.86
C GLU A 73 8.07 11.02 11.51
N ILE A 74 7.73 10.17 12.49
CA ILE A 74 7.03 8.90 12.24
C ILE A 74 5.53 9.11 12.11
N ILE A 75 4.91 9.87 13.02
CA ILE A 75 3.47 10.13 13.02
C ILE A 75 3.22 11.59 12.72
N ASN A 76 2.31 11.87 11.77
CA ASN A 76 1.94 13.25 11.43
C ASN A 76 0.98 13.88 12.47
N GLU A 77 0.91 15.21 12.47
CA GLU A 77 0.08 15.97 13.42
C GLU A 77 -1.43 15.69 13.23
N ASP A 78 -1.87 15.46 12.00
CA ASP A 78 -3.27 15.13 11.69
C ASP A 78 -3.69 13.82 12.38
N LYS A 79 -2.82 12.79 12.36
CA LYS A 79 -3.10 11.50 12.99
C LYS A 79 -3.06 11.58 14.51
N ILE A 80 -2.14 12.39 15.07
CA ILE A 80 -2.14 12.67 16.50
C ILE A 80 -3.44 13.35 16.93
N THR A 81 -3.95 14.29 16.11
CA THR A 81 -5.23 14.95 16.35
C THR A 81 -6.40 13.97 16.27
N GLU A 82 -6.40 13.07 15.28
CA GLU A 82 -7.41 12.01 15.15
C GLU A 82 -7.41 11.09 16.38
N LEU A 83 -6.23 10.62 16.81
CA LEU A 83 -6.08 9.77 17.99
C LEU A 83 -6.56 10.46 19.27
N ARG A 84 -6.28 11.76 19.42
CA ARG A 84 -6.77 12.55 20.56
C ARG A 84 -8.29 12.57 20.61
N ASN A 85 -8.95 12.84 19.47
CA ASN A 85 -10.41 12.85 19.41
C ASN A 85 -11.02 11.48 19.77
N VAL A 86 -10.36 10.38 19.39
CA VAL A 86 -10.79 9.02 19.78
C VAL A 86 -10.65 8.81 21.29
N ILE A 87 -9.52 9.23 21.89
CA ILE A 87 -9.32 9.16 23.35
C ILE A 87 -10.34 10.00 24.11
N ASP A 88 -10.61 11.22 23.67
CA ASP A 88 -11.62 12.09 24.30
C ASP A 88 -13.00 11.43 24.26
N THR A 89 -13.33 10.74 23.17
CA THR A 89 -14.58 9.98 23.02
C THR A 89 -14.59 8.75 23.95
N ILE A 90 -13.48 8.03 24.06
CA ILE A 90 -13.34 6.89 24.98
C ILE A 90 -13.57 7.35 26.42
N ASN A 91 -12.90 8.43 26.84
CA ASN A 91 -13.01 8.97 28.19
C ASN A 91 -14.42 9.49 28.51
N ALA A 92 -15.13 10.04 27.51
CA ALA A 92 -16.50 10.52 27.68
C ALA A 92 -17.52 9.38 27.86
N ILE A 93 -17.26 8.20 27.27
CA ILE A 93 -18.17 7.04 27.32
C ILE A 93 -17.79 6.08 28.46
N TYR A 94 -16.51 5.90 28.71
CA TYR A 94 -15.95 4.95 29.68
C TYR A 94 -15.04 5.70 30.67
N ASN A 95 -15.61 6.07 31.83
CA ASN A 95 -14.90 6.85 32.85
C ASN A 95 -13.73 6.10 33.51
N ASP A 96 -13.69 4.78 33.37
CA ASP A 96 -12.80 3.83 34.04
C ASP A 96 -11.67 3.29 33.13
N GLN A 97 -11.49 3.89 31.95
CA GLN A 97 -10.52 3.46 30.92
C GLN A 97 -9.30 4.41 30.83
N GLU A 98 -8.78 4.89 31.96
CA GLU A 98 -7.61 5.79 32.05
C GLU A 98 -6.36 5.23 31.35
N VAL A 99 -6.26 3.90 31.24
CA VAL A 99 -5.16 3.19 30.57
C VAL A 99 -4.94 3.68 29.13
N TYR A 100 -6.00 4.02 28.40
CA TYR A 100 -5.87 4.50 27.02
C TYR A 100 -5.30 5.92 26.95
N SER A 101 -5.69 6.78 27.89
CA SER A 101 -5.10 8.11 28.04
C SER A 101 -3.61 8.01 28.39
N GLN A 102 -3.25 7.10 29.30
CA GLN A 102 -1.86 6.82 29.65
C GLN A 102 -1.05 6.34 28.43
N LEU A 103 -1.60 5.42 27.63
CA LEU A 103 -0.96 4.94 26.40
C LEU A 103 -0.74 6.09 25.41
N PHE A 104 -1.71 6.97 25.25
CA PHE A 104 -1.61 8.13 24.36
C PHE A 104 -0.54 9.13 24.84
N ASP A 105 -0.49 9.43 26.14
CA ASP A 105 0.52 10.32 26.73
C ASP A 105 1.94 9.77 26.56
N LEU A 106 2.12 8.46 26.76
CA LEU A 106 3.39 7.81 26.52
C LEU A 106 3.78 7.85 25.03
N LEU A 107 2.83 7.62 24.13
CA LEU A 107 3.07 7.74 22.69
C LEU A 107 3.53 9.16 22.34
N LEU A 108 2.84 10.20 22.85
CA LEU A 108 3.20 11.61 22.67
C LEU A 108 4.63 11.91 23.14
N LYS A 109 5.05 11.36 24.28
CA LYS A 109 6.44 11.52 24.76
C LYS A 109 7.44 10.88 23.81
N ILE A 110 7.15 9.71 23.25
CA ILE A 110 8.05 9.06 22.28
C ILE A 110 8.13 9.87 21.00
N VAL A 111 7.00 10.25 20.40
CA VAL A 111 7.00 10.98 19.12
C VAL A 111 7.49 12.42 19.29
N SER A 112 7.51 12.99 20.49
CA SER A 112 8.16 14.29 20.71
C SER A 112 9.69 14.22 20.65
N SER A 113 10.28 13.01 20.66
CA SER A 113 11.72 12.83 20.64
C SER A 113 12.29 12.95 19.23
N ASN A 114 13.33 13.78 19.07
CA ASN A 114 14.13 13.85 17.85
C ASN A 114 15.24 12.78 17.79
N ARG A 115 15.21 11.80 18.69
CA ARG A 115 16.21 10.72 18.75
C ARG A 115 15.61 9.40 18.30
N ASN A 116 16.47 8.59 17.69
CA ASN A 116 16.18 7.19 17.37
C ASN A 116 17.36 6.34 17.88
N PRO A 117 17.18 5.58 18.98
CA PRO A 117 18.23 4.77 19.59
C PRO A 117 18.89 3.75 18.64
N ILE A 118 18.12 3.13 17.72
CA ILE A 118 18.67 2.22 16.70
C ILE A 118 19.61 2.99 15.78
N LEU A 119 19.17 4.14 15.26
CA LEU A 119 19.99 4.98 14.40
C LEU A 119 21.29 5.43 15.10
N ASP A 120 21.19 5.87 16.35
CA ASP A 120 22.33 6.32 17.15
C ASP A 120 23.36 5.19 17.32
N TYR A 121 22.88 3.97 17.59
CA TYR A 121 23.73 2.79 17.67
C TYR A 121 24.40 2.45 16.34
N LEU A 122 23.65 2.46 15.24
CA LEU A 122 24.18 2.17 13.90
C LEU A 122 25.31 3.13 13.54
N LYS A 123 25.09 4.44 13.73
CA LYS A 123 26.08 5.48 13.47
C LYS A 123 27.34 5.34 14.33
N LYS A 124 27.16 5.02 15.61
CA LYS A 124 28.29 4.97 16.56
C LYS A 124 29.10 3.68 16.48
N ASN A 125 28.47 2.56 16.17
CA ASN A 125 29.07 1.24 16.39
C ASN A 125 29.21 0.37 15.14
N VAL A 126 28.30 0.51 14.16
CA VAL A 126 28.24 -0.43 13.02
C VAL A 126 28.72 0.22 11.72
N ILE A 127 28.10 1.33 11.31
CA ILE A 127 28.31 1.95 10.00
C ILE A 127 29.34 3.08 10.11
N LYS A 128 30.63 2.75 9.95
CA LYS A 128 31.75 3.69 10.16
C LYS A 128 32.55 4.02 8.91
N HIS A 129 32.75 3.06 8.01
CA HIS A 129 33.72 3.19 6.90
C HIS A 129 33.08 2.88 5.55
N SER A 130 33.31 3.74 4.57
CA SER A 130 32.81 3.55 3.20
C SER A 130 33.50 2.43 2.42
N SER A 131 34.66 1.96 2.90
CA SER A 131 35.41 0.84 2.33
C SER A 131 34.74 -0.52 2.54
N GLN A 132 33.77 -0.61 3.44
CA GLN A 132 33.05 -1.84 3.76
C GLN A 132 31.64 -1.80 3.15
N THR A 133 31.19 -2.96 2.69
CA THR A 133 29.85 -3.12 2.12
C THR A 133 28.84 -3.35 3.24
N HIS A 134 27.91 -2.41 3.39
CA HIS A 134 26.87 -2.43 4.41
C HIS A 134 25.51 -2.63 3.78
N VAL A 135 24.72 -3.54 4.35
CA VAL A 135 23.34 -3.77 3.97
C VAL A 135 22.44 -3.58 5.17
N VAL A 136 21.36 -2.81 4.99
CA VAL A 136 20.24 -2.76 5.94
C VAL A 136 19.07 -3.56 5.39
N VAL A 137 18.53 -4.44 6.23
CA VAL A 137 17.38 -5.29 5.91
C VAL A 137 16.26 -5.04 6.92
N THR A 138 15.07 -4.73 6.41
CA THR A 138 13.84 -4.54 7.19
C THR A 138 12.74 -5.47 6.67
N LYS A 139 11.67 -5.66 7.45
CA LYS A 139 10.52 -6.45 6.99
C LYS A 139 9.88 -5.85 5.73
N ARG A 140 9.57 -4.56 5.79
CA ARG A 140 9.04 -3.75 4.67
C ARG A 140 10.17 -3.00 3.98
N GLU A 141 9.92 -2.53 2.76
CA GLU A 141 10.86 -1.63 2.10
C GLU A 141 10.95 -0.30 2.86
N ILE A 142 12.18 0.20 3.03
CA ILE A 142 12.44 1.51 3.62
C ILE A 142 12.14 2.60 2.59
N GLU A 143 11.50 3.69 2.99
CA GLU A 143 11.27 4.84 2.11
C GLU A 143 12.59 5.52 1.71
N GLU A 144 12.65 6.09 0.50
CA GLU A 144 13.86 6.76 0.00
C GLU A 144 14.33 7.93 0.89
N SER A 145 13.38 8.60 1.55
CA SER A 145 13.65 9.65 2.53
C SER A 145 14.45 9.12 3.73
N GLN A 146 14.11 7.94 4.24
CA GLN A 146 14.83 7.26 5.32
C GLN A 146 16.20 6.75 4.86
N LYS A 147 16.28 6.16 3.64
CA LYS A 147 17.55 5.70 3.06
C LYS A 147 18.55 6.87 2.97
N SER A 148 18.10 7.97 2.38
CA SER A 148 18.89 9.21 2.25
C SER A 148 19.28 9.78 3.62
N PHE A 149 18.36 9.73 4.59
CA PHE A 149 18.61 10.18 5.95
C PHE A 149 19.73 9.37 6.62
N LEU A 150 19.68 8.04 6.58
CA LEU A 150 20.73 7.18 7.15
C LEU A 150 22.10 7.44 6.50
N LYS A 151 22.16 7.50 5.17
CA LYS A 151 23.41 7.79 4.44
C LYS A 151 24.00 9.13 4.85
N ARG A 152 23.17 10.16 5.03
CA ARG A 152 23.61 11.47 5.51
C ARG A 152 24.10 11.44 6.95
N GLN A 153 23.42 10.72 7.84
CA GLN A 153 23.78 10.66 9.26
C GLN A 153 25.06 9.86 9.52
N THR A 154 25.34 8.85 8.70
CA THR A 154 26.52 7.99 8.82
C THR A 154 27.70 8.45 7.95
N GLY A 155 27.44 9.27 6.91
CA GLY A 155 28.44 9.66 5.92
C GLY A 155 28.79 8.55 4.92
N VAL A 156 28.13 7.38 4.98
CA VAL A 156 28.41 6.23 4.12
C VAL A 156 27.38 6.15 2.99
N GLN A 157 27.81 6.44 1.76
CA GLN A 157 26.91 6.43 0.59
C GLN A 157 26.67 5.03 0.01
N THR A 158 27.56 4.09 0.32
CA THR A 158 27.59 2.71 -0.20
C THR A 158 26.62 1.76 0.53
N ILE A 159 25.79 2.26 1.46
CA ILE A 159 24.77 1.44 2.13
C ILE A 159 23.72 1.02 1.10
N GLU A 160 23.50 -0.29 1.02
CA GLU A 160 22.41 -0.89 0.26
C GLU A 160 21.23 -1.24 1.20
N PHE A 161 20.02 -1.23 0.67
CA PHE A 161 18.79 -1.43 1.45
C PHE A 161 17.95 -2.50 0.79
N TYR A 162 17.46 -3.44 1.59
CA TYR A 162 16.61 -4.53 1.13
C TYR A 162 15.42 -4.69 2.07
N SER A 163 14.28 -5.13 1.51
CA SER A 163 13.26 -5.79 2.31
C SER A 163 13.67 -7.25 2.53
N GLU A 164 13.07 -7.93 3.50
CA GLU A 164 13.27 -9.36 3.74
C GLU A 164 13.11 -10.17 2.44
N ARG A 165 12.03 -9.91 1.68
CA ARG A 165 11.71 -10.61 0.43
C ARG A 165 12.79 -10.41 -0.63
N THR A 166 13.32 -9.20 -0.76
CA THR A 166 14.31 -8.88 -1.80
C THR A 166 15.67 -9.38 -1.42
N PHE A 167 16.03 -9.26 -0.14
CA PHE A 167 17.24 -9.81 0.41
C PHE A 167 17.33 -11.33 0.19
N LYS A 168 16.23 -12.06 0.37
CA LYS A 168 16.15 -13.51 0.12
C LYS A 168 16.54 -13.90 -1.31
N ARG A 169 16.23 -13.05 -2.30
CA ARG A 169 16.48 -13.30 -3.73
C ARG A 169 17.88 -12.87 -4.19
N THR A 170 18.59 -12.08 -3.39
CA THR A 170 19.95 -11.63 -3.70
C THR A 170 20.92 -12.82 -3.78
N ASN A 171 22.01 -12.71 -4.52
CA ASN A 171 23.11 -13.70 -4.53
C ASN A 171 24.47 -13.05 -4.21
N ARG A 172 24.45 -11.83 -3.68
CA ARG A 172 25.61 -11.04 -3.31
C ARG A 172 25.99 -11.31 -1.85
N SER A 173 27.28 -11.21 -1.58
CA SER A 173 27.84 -11.20 -0.23
C SER A 173 28.22 -9.78 0.18
N PHE A 174 28.29 -9.57 1.49
CA PHE A 174 28.56 -8.27 2.10
C PHE A 174 29.52 -8.41 3.28
N ASP A 175 30.09 -7.30 3.75
CA ASP A 175 30.88 -7.30 4.99
C ASP A 175 29.97 -7.30 6.20
N PHE A 176 28.92 -6.47 6.15
CA PHE A 176 27.91 -6.32 7.21
C PHE A 176 26.49 -6.41 6.67
N VAL A 177 25.67 -7.24 7.32
CA VAL A 177 24.22 -7.26 7.13
C VAL A 177 23.56 -6.86 8.44
N ILE A 178 22.61 -5.94 8.37
CA ILE A 178 22.01 -5.26 9.52
C ILE A 178 20.50 -5.45 9.42
N PHE A 179 19.96 -6.42 10.16
CA PHE A 179 18.54 -6.66 10.30
C PHE A 179 17.95 -5.72 11.35
N ILE A 180 16.90 -4.98 11.01
CA ILE A 180 16.24 -4.03 11.92
C ILE A 180 14.80 -4.47 12.17
N GLY A 181 14.49 -4.68 13.44
CA GLY A 181 13.20 -5.15 13.92
C GLY A 181 13.31 -6.48 14.64
N ASN A 182 12.17 -7.11 14.89
CA ASN A 182 12.13 -8.42 15.54
C ASN A 182 12.76 -9.50 14.64
N GLU A 183 13.50 -10.43 15.22
CA GLU A 183 14.04 -11.59 14.51
C GLU A 183 12.96 -12.41 13.78
N ASN A 184 11.77 -12.53 14.37
CA ASN A 184 10.63 -13.25 13.80
C ASN A 184 10.06 -12.59 12.54
N TYR A 185 10.45 -11.35 12.24
CA TYR A 185 10.12 -10.74 10.95
C TYR A 185 10.88 -11.38 9.80
N PHE A 186 12.03 -12.00 10.07
CA PHE A 186 12.96 -12.46 9.05
C PHE A 186 12.94 -13.96 8.91
N ASP A 187 13.02 -14.44 7.66
CA ASP A 187 13.16 -15.86 7.37
C ASP A 187 14.38 -16.46 8.11
N TYR A 188 14.10 -17.51 8.87
CA TYR A 188 15.09 -18.21 9.67
C TYR A 188 16.29 -18.72 8.85
N SER A 189 16.10 -18.98 7.55
CA SER A 189 17.18 -19.41 6.64
C SER A 189 18.35 -18.42 6.59
N PHE A 190 18.16 -17.13 6.92
CA PHE A 190 19.25 -16.16 6.97
C PHE A 190 20.32 -16.48 8.02
N ASN A 191 19.96 -17.24 9.07
CA ASN A 191 20.92 -17.70 10.08
C ASN A 191 21.79 -18.87 9.60
N SER A 192 21.29 -19.66 8.66
CA SER A 192 21.95 -20.87 8.13
C SER A 192 22.64 -20.65 6.77
N VAL A 193 22.26 -19.59 6.05
CA VAL A 193 22.87 -19.21 4.77
C VAL A 193 23.46 -17.80 4.91
N PRO A 194 24.64 -17.67 5.56
CA PRO A 194 25.22 -16.36 5.83
C PRO A 194 25.63 -15.67 4.54
N ARG A 195 25.19 -14.42 4.40
CA ARG A 195 25.53 -13.54 3.28
C ARG A 195 26.55 -12.46 3.66
N ALA A 196 26.99 -12.46 4.92
CA ALA A 196 28.02 -11.57 5.41
C ALA A 196 28.92 -12.25 6.44
N LYS A 197 30.09 -11.66 6.63
CA LYS A 197 31.02 -12.07 7.69
C LYS A 197 30.43 -11.77 9.07
N VAL A 198 29.72 -10.64 9.17
CA VAL A 198 29.08 -10.21 10.41
C VAL A 198 27.66 -9.76 10.12
N SER A 199 26.70 -10.40 10.80
CA SER A 199 25.30 -10.00 10.79
C SER A 199 24.93 -9.38 12.14
N TYR A 200 24.12 -8.34 12.12
CA TYR A 200 23.53 -7.73 13.31
C TYR A 200 22.02 -7.86 13.24
N TYR A 201 21.38 -8.33 14.31
CA TYR A 201 19.95 -8.26 14.53
C TYR A 201 19.69 -7.19 15.59
N LEU A 202 19.24 -6.02 15.16
CA LEU A 202 18.96 -4.89 16.04
C LEU A 202 17.47 -4.79 16.31
N SER A 203 17.12 -4.88 17.58
CA SER A 203 15.73 -4.76 18.04
C SER A 203 15.70 -3.93 19.32
N TYR A 204 14.51 -3.49 19.72
CA TYR A 204 14.31 -2.98 21.07
C TYR A 204 14.28 -4.13 22.09
N SER A 205 14.56 -3.84 23.36
CA SER A 205 14.55 -4.83 24.44
C SER A 205 13.17 -5.38 24.82
N LEU A 206 12.09 -4.85 24.23
CA LEU A 206 10.75 -5.44 24.29
C LEU A 206 10.62 -6.76 23.50
N TYR A 207 11.60 -7.08 22.65
CA TYR A 207 11.69 -8.33 21.91
C TYR A 207 12.77 -9.25 22.50
N ASP A 208 12.52 -10.56 22.47
CA ASP A 208 13.47 -11.57 22.96
C ASP A 208 14.81 -11.50 22.22
N ASN A 209 14.75 -11.42 20.89
CA ASN A 209 15.87 -11.28 19.95
C ASN A 209 17.03 -12.22 20.32
N LYS A 210 16.76 -13.53 20.27
CA LYS A 210 17.67 -14.61 20.60
C LYS A 210 17.80 -15.62 19.46
N PHE A 211 19.01 -16.12 19.25
CA PHE A 211 19.21 -17.26 18.37
C PHE A 211 18.50 -18.51 18.89
N GLU A 212 17.59 -19.05 18.10
CA GLU A 212 17.02 -20.38 18.30
C GLU A 212 17.63 -21.36 17.30
N ASN A 213 18.07 -22.53 17.76
CA ASN A 213 18.62 -23.58 16.88
C ASN A 213 17.48 -24.44 16.32
N ASN A 214 17.02 -24.15 15.10
CA ASN A 214 15.98 -24.93 14.42
C ASN A 214 16.52 -26.20 13.74
N SER A 215 17.43 -26.90 14.40
CA SER A 215 17.84 -28.23 14.01
C SER A 215 16.60 -29.13 13.96
N MET A 216 16.10 -29.42 12.75
CA MET A 216 14.96 -30.33 12.52
C MET A 216 15.19 -31.73 13.13
N PHE A 217 16.43 -32.04 13.53
CA PHE A 217 16.88 -33.32 14.08
C PHE A 217 17.18 -33.27 15.60
N LEU A 218 16.70 -32.27 16.34
CA LEU A 218 16.91 -32.20 17.80
C LEU A 218 16.38 -33.44 18.54
N HIS A 219 15.41 -34.15 17.97
CA HIS A 219 14.83 -35.38 18.50
C HIS A 219 15.64 -36.65 18.13
N LEU A 220 16.64 -36.55 17.23
CA LEU A 220 17.53 -37.66 16.90
C LEU A 220 18.67 -37.74 17.91
N ASN A 221 19.16 -38.96 18.15
CA ASN A 221 20.32 -39.17 19.02
C ASN A 221 21.54 -38.43 18.44
N GLN A 222 22.10 -37.48 19.19
CA GLN A 222 23.24 -36.65 18.79
C GLN A 222 24.49 -37.46 18.41
N ALA A 223 24.62 -38.71 18.86
CA ALA A 223 25.69 -39.61 18.43
C ALA A 223 25.54 -40.09 16.97
N SER A 224 24.35 -39.93 16.36
CA SER A 224 23.98 -40.54 15.08
C SER A 224 23.86 -39.52 13.94
N TYR A 225 23.94 -38.22 14.23
CA TYR A 225 23.83 -37.17 13.21
C TYR A 225 24.84 -36.05 13.45
N TYR A 226 25.40 -35.54 12.35
CA TYR A 226 26.30 -34.39 12.36
C TYR A 226 25.67 -33.27 11.53
N SER A 227 25.22 -32.20 12.18
CA SER A 227 24.65 -31.03 11.50
C SER A 227 25.74 -30.02 11.16
N THR A 228 25.83 -29.64 9.89
CA THR A 228 26.74 -28.57 9.42
C THR A 228 26.05 -27.21 9.27
N MET A 229 24.75 -27.09 9.61
CA MET A 229 23.95 -25.90 9.31
C MET A 229 24.47 -24.61 9.94
N TYR A 230 25.14 -24.70 11.09
CA TYR A 230 25.73 -23.55 11.80
C TYR A 230 27.23 -23.74 12.05
N LYS A 231 27.88 -24.54 11.21
CA LYS A 231 29.34 -24.72 11.31
C LYS A 231 29.99 -23.33 11.17
N GLY A 232 30.94 -23.00 12.05
CA GLY A 232 31.64 -21.71 12.00
C GLY A 232 30.84 -20.49 12.49
N LEU A 233 29.61 -20.68 13.00
CA LEU A 233 28.82 -19.60 13.60
C LEU A 233 29.37 -19.21 14.98
N THR A 234 29.59 -17.91 15.21
CA THR A 234 29.81 -17.33 16.52
C THR A 234 28.66 -16.39 16.86
N ILE A 235 28.05 -16.53 18.04
CA ILE A 235 26.89 -15.74 18.47
C ILE A 235 27.28 -14.86 19.64
N THR A 236 26.88 -13.58 19.60
CA THR A 236 26.95 -12.69 20.77
C THR A 236 25.60 -12.03 20.99
N ASN A 237 25.14 -12.01 22.23
CA ASN A 237 23.88 -11.37 22.64
C ASN A 237 24.23 -10.20 23.56
N ASP A 238 24.07 -8.97 23.07
CA ASP A 238 24.38 -7.75 23.82
C ASP A 238 23.10 -6.97 24.10
N GLU A 239 22.97 -6.45 25.32
CA GLU A 239 21.89 -5.53 25.70
C GLU A 239 22.48 -4.16 26.01
N ILE A 240 21.96 -3.13 25.36
CA ILE A 240 22.46 -1.77 25.42
C ILE A 240 21.51 -0.94 26.26
N LYS A 241 21.93 -0.72 27.50
CA LYS A 241 21.15 -0.02 28.54
C LYS A 241 21.35 1.50 28.57
N ASN A 242 22.26 2.04 27.76
CA ASN A 242 22.65 3.44 27.83
C ASN A 242 22.76 4.10 26.44
N ILE A 243 21.68 4.75 26.03
CA ILE A 243 21.75 5.94 25.18
C ILE A 243 21.20 7.05 26.08
N ASN A 244 22.11 7.79 26.72
CA ASN A 244 21.82 8.90 27.64
C ASN A 244 20.67 9.75 27.10
N ASP A 245 19.50 9.71 27.75
CA ASP A 245 18.44 10.73 27.79
C ASP A 245 17.16 10.07 28.35
N VAL A 246 17.14 9.88 29.66
CA VAL A 246 15.88 10.06 30.40
C VAL A 246 16.21 11.10 31.46
N ASP A 247 16.09 12.38 31.09
CA ASP A 247 16.06 13.46 32.08
C ASP A 247 15.03 13.07 33.14
N ASN A 248 15.51 12.73 34.33
CA ASN A 248 14.81 12.70 35.61
C ASN A 248 13.28 12.50 35.55
N LEU A 249 12.81 11.41 34.95
CA LEU A 249 11.45 10.94 35.21
C LEU A 249 11.46 10.25 36.57
N ASN A 250 10.96 10.95 37.59
CA ASN A 250 10.59 10.35 38.87
C ASN A 250 9.51 9.27 38.60
N LEU A 251 9.94 8.05 38.29
CA LEU A 251 9.10 6.86 38.11
C LEU A 251 8.71 6.24 39.47
N LYS A 252 8.58 7.05 40.53
CA LYS A 252 8.12 6.60 41.85
C LYS A 252 6.60 6.45 41.81
N GLY A 253 6.12 5.27 41.41
CA GLY A 253 4.69 4.97 41.43
C GLY A 253 4.27 3.70 40.71
N TYR A 254 5.17 3.07 39.95
CA TYR A 254 4.83 1.88 39.17
C TYR A 254 5.24 0.63 39.94
N SER A 255 4.27 -0.13 40.41
CA SER A 255 4.50 -1.44 41.02
C SER A 255 5.15 -2.37 40.01
N GLU A 256 6.29 -2.96 40.40
CA GLU A 256 6.88 -4.10 39.72
C GLU A 256 5.99 -5.32 39.99
N GLU A 257 4.90 -5.48 39.25
CA GLU A 257 4.21 -6.77 39.23
C GLU A 257 5.07 -7.81 38.50
N PRO A 258 5.14 -9.05 39.02
CA PRO A 258 5.96 -10.10 38.45
C PRO A 258 5.52 -10.43 37.03
N ILE A 259 6.51 -10.53 36.14
CA ILE A 259 6.36 -10.88 34.74
C ILE A 259 5.65 -12.22 34.64
N ASP A 260 4.42 -12.22 34.11
CA ASP A 260 3.77 -13.45 33.68
C ASP A 260 4.65 -14.11 32.60
N THR A 261 4.99 -15.37 32.83
CA THR A 261 5.98 -16.17 32.06
C THR A 261 5.53 -16.52 30.64
N THR A 262 4.47 -15.90 30.12
CA THR A 262 4.03 -16.09 28.75
C THR A 262 5.04 -15.41 27.79
N PRO A 263 5.58 -16.16 26.80
CA PRO A 263 6.59 -15.63 25.89
C PRO A 263 6.07 -14.34 25.23
N PRO A 264 6.90 -13.29 25.07
CA PRO A 264 6.44 -12.01 24.58
C PRO A 264 5.69 -12.17 23.25
N THR A 265 4.42 -11.74 23.23
CA THR A 265 3.65 -11.63 21.98
C THR A 265 4.21 -10.42 21.25
N ASN A 266 5.16 -10.67 20.37
CA ASN A 266 5.81 -9.66 19.55
C ASN A 266 4.79 -8.69 18.93
N ILE A 267 5.17 -7.42 18.77
CA ILE A 267 4.44 -6.48 17.94
C ILE A 267 4.55 -6.96 16.49
N ASP A 268 3.77 -7.96 16.09
CA ASP A 268 3.81 -8.45 14.71
C ASP A 268 3.31 -7.35 13.77
N GLU A 269 3.78 -7.42 12.52
CA GLU A 269 3.34 -6.55 11.44
C GLU A 269 1.80 -6.45 11.45
N PRO A 270 1.25 -5.26 11.74
CA PRO A 270 -0.19 -5.10 11.87
C PRO A 270 -0.88 -5.37 10.55
N LYS A 271 -1.86 -6.28 10.58
CA LYS A 271 -2.77 -6.55 9.47
C LYS A 271 -3.93 -5.56 9.53
N VAL A 272 -4.35 -5.04 8.39
CA VAL A 272 -5.54 -4.18 8.33
C VAL A 272 -6.78 -5.02 8.70
N SER A 273 -7.47 -4.62 9.77
CA SER A 273 -8.68 -5.28 10.27
C SER A 273 -9.90 -5.00 9.40
N SER A 274 -10.88 -5.91 9.44
CA SER A 274 -12.13 -5.84 8.67
C SER A 274 -12.94 -4.57 8.91
N TRP A 275 -12.95 -4.07 10.15
CA TRP A 275 -13.71 -2.85 10.52
C TRP A 275 -13.13 -1.58 9.89
N ILE A 276 -11.83 -1.51 9.60
CA ILE A 276 -11.23 -0.36 8.89
C ILE A 276 -11.87 -0.21 7.50
N PHE A 277 -12.08 -1.34 6.83
CA PHE A 277 -12.76 -1.35 5.54
C PHE A 277 -14.23 -0.94 5.69
N GLN A 278 -14.90 -1.32 6.77
CA GLN A 278 -16.26 -0.87 7.07
C GLN A 278 -16.30 0.65 7.29
N ASP A 279 -15.36 1.24 8.03
CA ASP A 279 -15.29 2.69 8.27
C ASP A 279 -14.98 3.47 6.98
N ILE A 280 -14.05 2.95 6.16
CA ILE A 280 -13.79 3.51 4.82
C ILE A 280 -15.08 3.50 3.98
N VAL A 281 -15.81 2.39 3.98
CA VAL A 281 -17.02 2.22 3.19
C VAL A 281 -18.20 3.02 3.76
N SER A 282 -18.31 3.21 5.07
CA SER A 282 -19.38 3.98 5.72
C SER A 282 -19.24 5.48 5.44
N LYS A 283 -18.00 5.99 5.31
CA LYS A 283 -17.70 7.38 4.93
C LYS A 283 -17.96 7.70 3.45
N ILE A 284 -18.24 6.69 2.63
CA ILE A 284 -18.58 6.91 1.21
C ILE A 284 -20.03 7.37 1.11
N ASP A 285 -20.23 8.59 0.64
CA ASP A 285 -21.56 9.15 0.35
C ASP A 285 -22.30 8.28 -0.68
N LYS A 286 -23.34 7.58 -0.22
CA LYS A 286 -24.25 6.79 -1.04
C LYS A 286 -25.41 7.68 -1.45
N GLN A 287 -25.20 8.52 -2.45
CA GLN A 287 -26.30 9.30 -3.03
C GLN A 287 -27.39 8.34 -3.55
N GLU A 288 -28.66 8.65 -3.29
CA GLU A 288 -29.85 7.80 -3.56
C GLU A 288 -30.00 7.36 -5.03
N HIS A 289 -29.22 7.93 -5.95
CA HIS A 289 -29.29 7.68 -7.39
C HIS A 289 -27.97 7.18 -8.01
N THR A 290 -27.06 6.62 -7.21
CA THR A 290 -25.81 6.03 -7.76
C THR A 290 -25.93 4.52 -7.94
N GLU A 291 -25.51 4.02 -9.12
CA GLU A 291 -25.35 2.59 -9.39
C GLU A 291 -24.31 2.02 -8.41
N LEU A 292 -24.75 1.07 -7.58
CA LEU A 292 -23.90 0.39 -6.62
C LEU A 292 -23.28 -0.85 -7.24
N ILE A 293 -22.05 -1.17 -6.83
CA ILE A 293 -21.34 -2.38 -7.25
C ILE A 293 -20.81 -3.12 -6.02
N GLU A 294 -20.76 -4.45 -6.13
CA GLU A 294 -20.05 -5.30 -5.17
C GLU A 294 -18.54 -5.17 -5.39
N ILE A 295 -17.82 -4.82 -4.32
CA ILE A 295 -16.36 -4.71 -4.28
C ILE A 295 -15.76 -5.63 -3.22
N VAL A 296 -14.49 -5.95 -3.41
CA VAL A 296 -13.60 -6.58 -2.44
C VAL A 296 -12.42 -5.64 -2.20
N PRO A 297 -12.08 -5.32 -0.95
CA PRO A 297 -10.86 -4.60 -0.63
C PRO A 297 -9.64 -5.49 -0.84
N VAL A 298 -8.64 -4.94 -1.52
CA VAL A 298 -7.36 -5.61 -1.77
C VAL A 298 -6.26 -4.77 -1.13
N GLU A 299 -5.45 -5.43 -0.31
CA GLU A 299 -4.31 -4.83 0.36
C GLU A 299 -3.11 -4.82 -0.60
N LEU A 300 -2.53 -3.65 -0.79
CA LEU A 300 -1.37 -3.40 -1.64
C LEU A 300 -0.15 -3.08 -0.78
N THR A 301 1.03 -3.15 -1.38
CA THR A 301 2.25 -2.69 -0.72
C THR A 301 2.18 -1.25 -0.23
N GLN A 302 2.91 -0.95 0.84
CA GLN A 302 2.99 0.37 1.49
C GLN A 302 1.69 0.80 2.20
N GLY A 303 0.92 -0.16 2.75
CA GLY A 303 -0.27 0.16 3.56
C GLY A 303 -1.40 0.81 2.77
N ARG A 304 -1.48 0.52 1.47
CA ARG A 304 -2.51 1.03 0.57
C ARG A 304 -3.60 -0.01 0.34
N ILE A 305 -4.82 0.47 0.14
CA ILE A 305 -5.99 -0.37 -0.10
C ILE A 305 -6.60 0.07 -1.43
N ILE A 306 -6.97 -0.89 -2.27
CA ILE A 306 -7.75 -0.64 -3.48
C ILE A 306 -9.05 -1.42 -3.46
N LEU A 307 -10.13 -0.79 -3.90
CA LEU A 307 -11.46 -1.39 -3.95
C LEU A 307 -11.70 -1.98 -5.34
N LEU A 308 -11.72 -3.31 -5.48
CA LEU A 308 -11.90 -3.97 -6.77
C LEU A 308 -13.28 -4.59 -6.90
N ALA A 309 -13.92 -4.44 -8.06
CA ALA A 309 -15.19 -5.10 -8.32
C ALA A 309 -15.07 -6.63 -8.20
N ASN A 310 -16.00 -7.22 -7.44
CA ASN A 310 -16.03 -8.65 -7.13
C ASN A 310 -16.37 -9.49 -8.37
N LYS A 311 -17.43 -9.12 -9.09
CA LYS A 311 -17.97 -9.88 -10.22
C LYS A 311 -17.96 -9.09 -11.52
N GLU A 312 -18.00 -9.83 -12.63
CA GLU A 312 -18.17 -9.40 -14.03
C GLU A 312 -17.06 -8.52 -14.64
N ARG A 313 -16.32 -7.75 -13.84
CA ARG A 313 -15.24 -6.90 -14.31
C ARG A 313 -13.91 -7.64 -14.32
N LYS A 314 -13.06 -7.24 -15.27
CA LYS A 314 -11.69 -7.72 -15.38
C LYS A 314 -10.73 -6.60 -14.99
N HIS A 315 -9.74 -6.94 -14.20
CA HIS A 315 -8.68 -6.06 -13.74
C HIS A 315 -7.41 -6.30 -14.55
N GLU A 316 -6.69 -5.23 -14.86
CA GLU A 316 -5.42 -5.31 -15.58
C GLU A 316 -4.33 -5.73 -14.59
N ILE A 317 -3.65 -6.83 -14.89
CA ILE A 317 -2.57 -7.36 -14.05
C ILE A 317 -1.31 -7.59 -14.87
N LEU A 318 -0.16 -7.48 -14.23
CA LEU A 318 1.12 -7.98 -14.72
C LEU A 318 1.40 -9.32 -14.02
N THR A 319 1.45 -10.38 -14.81
CA THR A 319 1.77 -11.73 -14.32
C THR A 319 3.27 -11.90 -14.06
N ASN A 320 3.66 -12.89 -13.26
CA ASN A 320 5.07 -13.28 -13.09
C ASN A 320 5.79 -13.59 -14.41
N ALA A 321 5.08 -14.02 -15.45
CA ALA A 321 5.60 -14.22 -16.80
C ALA A 321 5.82 -12.90 -17.59
N ARG A 322 5.73 -11.74 -16.93
CA ARG A 322 5.80 -10.39 -17.50
C ARG A 322 4.78 -10.14 -18.62
N ARG A 323 3.59 -10.73 -18.49
CA ARG A 323 2.48 -10.54 -19.44
C ARG A 323 1.37 -9.72 -18.79
N ILE A 324 0.89 -8.72 -19.53
CA ILE A 324 -0.26 -7.93 -19.13
C ILE A 324 -1.54 -8.66 -19.56
N GLU A 325 -2.35 -9.02 -18.59
CA GLU A 325 -3.59 -9.77 -18.77
C GLU A 325 -4.77 -9.05 -18.12
N LYS A 326 -5.99 -9.43 -18.55
CA LYS A 326 -7.24 -8.97 -17.93
C LYS A 326 -7.92 -10.16 -17.29
N ARG A 327 -7.90 -10.21 -15.95
CA ARG A 327 -8.42 -11.32 -15.16
C ARG A 327 -9.57 -10.88 -14.27
N LYS A 328 -10.53 -11.77 -14.02
CA LYS A 328 -11.56 -11.56 -13.00
C LYS A 328 -10.93 -11.73 -11.62
N LEU A 329 -11.51 -11.13 -10.58
CA LEU A 329 -10.91 -11.09 -9.25
C LEU A 329 -10.58 -12.48 -8.69
N ASP A 330 -11.47 -13.46 -8.88
CA ASP A 330 -11.31 -14.88 -8.52
C ASP A 330 -10.10 -15.58 -9.15
N SER A 331 -9.51 -15.01 -10.21
CA SER A 331 -8.37 -15.55 -10.95
C SER A 331 -7.08 -14.75 -10.75
N ILE A 332 -7.08 -13.79 -9.83
CA ILE A 332 -5.91 -12.98 -9.46
C ILE A 332 -5.35 -13.55 -8.14
N THR A 333 -4.03 -13.66 -8.06
CA THR A 333 -3.33 -14.18 -6.88
C THR A 333 -2.37 -13.12 -6.31
N THR A 334 -1.83 -13.34 -5.11
CA THR A 334 -0.80 -12.48 -4.49
C THR A 334 0.55 -12.51 -5.23
N GLU A 335 0.70 -13.43 -6.19
CA GLU A 335 1.84 -13.50 -7.10
C GLU A 335 1.65 -12.63 -8.36
N ASP A 336 0.46 -12.09 -8.58
CA ASP A 336 0.19 -11.14 -9.64
C ASP A 336 0.40 -9.70 -9.14
N TYR A 337 0.74 -8.79 -10.06
CA TYR A 337 0.83 -7.36 -9.79
C TYR A 337 -0.35 -6.64 -10.41
N LEU A 338 -0.99 -5.76 -9.67
CA LEU A 338 -2.10 -4.95 -10.15
C LEU A 338 -1.59 -3.74 -10.93
N LEU A 339 -2.20 -3.47 -12.09
CA LEU A 339 -1.92 -2.30 -12.90
C LEU A 339 -2.97 -1.22 -12.63
N ILE A 340 -2.54 -0.16 -11.95
CA ILE A 340 -3.37 0.95 -11.51
C ILE A 340 -3.05 2.18 -12.38
N ARG A 341 -4.06 2.95 -12.75
CA ARG A 341 -3.86 4.19 -13.53
C ARG A 341 -3.84 5.39 -12.58
N ASN A 342 -2.87 6.28 -12.74
CA ASN A 342 -2.68 7.42 -11.82
C ASN A 342 -3.57 8.62 -12.14
N GLN A 343 -4.17 8.68 -13.33
CA GLN A 343 -5.12 9.71 -13.75
C GLN A 343 -6.49 9.12 -14.10
N SER A 344 -7.55 9.92 -13.93
CA SER A 344 -8.91 9.52 -14.32
C SER A 344 -8.99 9.18 -15.81
N GLU A 345 -9.50 7.97 -16.09
CA GLU A 345 -9.53 7.33 -17.41
C GLU A 345 -10.13 8.21 -18.51
N THR A 346 -11.14 9.02 -18.19
CA THR A 346 -11.93 9.76 -19.17
C THR A 346 -11.30 11.08 -19.62
N THR A 347 -10.56 11.78 -18.75
CA THR A 347 -9.91 13.05 -19.11
C THR A 347 -8.65 12.82 -19.93
N LEU A 348 -7.81 11.85 -19.54
CA LEU A 348 -6.56 11.55 -20.23
C LEU A 348 -6.80 11.02 -21.65
N ILE A 349 -7.66 10.01 -21.80
CA ILE A 349 -7.93 9.39 -23.11
C ILE A 349 -8.61 10.40 -24.05
N LYS A 350 -9.44 11.30 -23.51
CA LYS A 350 -10.05 12.38 -24.30
C LYS A 350 -9.02 13.36 -24.84
N THR A 351 -8.11 13.85 -24.00
CA THR A 351 -7.03 14.75 -24.43
C THR A 351 -6.16 14.09 -25.49
N ILE A 352 -5.74 12.84 -25.25
CA ILE A 352 -4.92 12.08 -26.19
C ILE A 352 -5.67 11.83 -27.50
N ALA A 353 -6.98 11.52 -27.45
CA ALA A 353 -7.78 11.36 -28.66
C ALA A 353 -7.88 12.68 -29.45
N ASP A 354 -8.05 13.81 -28.76
CA ASP A 354 -8.12 15.13 -29.41
C ASP A 354 -6.78 15.51 -30.07
N GLU A 355 -5.66 15.15 -29.47
CA GLU A 355 -4.31 15.34 -30.04
C GLU A 355 -4.05 14.40 -31.22
N LEU A 356 -4.29 13.10 -31.08
CA LEU A 356 -3.99 12.09 -32.11
C LEU A 356 -4.83 12.23 -33.37
N PHE A 357 -6.04 12.78 -33.26
CA PHE A 357 -6.99 12.90 -34.38
C PHE A 357 -7.31 14.36 -34.74
N ALA A 358 -6.44 15.30 -34.35
CA ALA A 358 -6.59 16.73 -34.63
C ALA A 358 -6.85 17.01 -36.12
N ASP A 359 -6.15 16.30 -37.00
CA ASP A 359 -6.22 16.45 -38.46
C ASP A 359 -7.46 15.79 -39.10
N VAL A 360 -8.29 15.07 -38.33
CA VAL A 360 -9.41 14.25 -38.84
C VAL A 360 -10.78 14.85 -38.48
N ASN A 361 -10.89 16.17 -38.49
CA ASN A 361 -12.12 16.92 -38.16
C ASN A 361 -12.69 16.64 -36.75
N ILE A 362 -11.87 16.17 -35.81
CA ILE A 362 -12.33 15.90 -34.43
C ILE A 362 -12.95 17.14 -33.79
N SER A 363 -12.41 18.31 -34.10
CA SER A 363 -12.94 19.62 -33.69
C SER A 363 -14.39 19.86 -34.14
N GLU A 364 -14.76 19.46 -35.37
CA GLU A 364 -16.14 19.57 -35.85
C GLU A 364 -17.06 18.63 -35.06
N TYR A 365 -16.63 17.39 -34.82
CA TYR A 365 -17.43 16.44 -34.05
C TYR A 365 -17.59 16.89 -32.59
N ARG A 366 -16.54 17.43 -31.97
CA ARG A 366 -16.59 18.04 -30.62
C ARG A 366 -17.55 19.22 -30.59
N TYR A 367 -17.54 20.07 -31.60
CA TYR A 367 -18.48 21.17 -31.73
C TYR A 367 -19.93 20.67 -31.79
N LEU A 368 -20.21 19.66 -32.61
CA LEU A 368 -21.54 19.06 -32.71
C LEU A 368 -21.99 18.43 -31.39
N GLN A 369 -21.10 17.71 -30.71
CA GLN A 369 -21.37 17.13 -29.39
C GLN A 369 -21.71 18.23 -28.37
N LYS A 370 -20.91 19.31 -28.29
CA LYS A 370 -21.16 20.45 -27.41
C LYS A 370 -22.50 21.13 -27.73
N LYS A 371 -22.82 21.31 -29.01
CA LYS A 371 -24.08 21.90 -29.45
C LYS A 371 -25.29 21.06 -29.02
N LEU A 372 -25.20 19.73 -29.19
CA LEU A 372 -26.24 18.80 -28.73
C LEU A 372 -26.41 18.84 -27.21
N LYS A 373 -25.32 18.76 -26.45
CA LYS A 373 -25.35 18.81 -24.98
C LYS A 373 -25.91 20.13 -24.45
N LYS A 374 -25.53 21.26 -25.06
CA LYS A 374 -26.08 22.57 -24.72
C LYS A 374 -27.59 22.62 -24.96
N TYR A 375 -28.08 22.02 -26.03
CA TYR A 375 -29.51 21.91 -26.30
C TYR A 375 -30.23 21.02 -25.27
N LEU A 376 -29.66 19.85 -24.95
CA LEU A 376 -30.20 18.97 -23.93
C LEU A 376 -30.24 19.64 -22.54
N LYS A 377 -29.18 20.38 -22.18
CA LYS A 377 -29.10 21.13 -20.93
C LYS A 377 -30.23 22.18 -20.83
N LYS A 378 -30.48 22.93 -21.90
CA LYS A 378 -31.62 23.87 -21.96
C LYS A 378 -32.98 23.18 -21.78
N LEU A 379 -33.15 21.95 -22.29
CA LEU A 379 -34.38 21.19 -22.09
C LEU A 379 -34.52 20.75 -20.63
N VAL A 380 -33.42 20.32 -20.01
CA VAL A 380 -33.41 19.97 -18.57
C VAL A 380 -33.69 21.19 -17.71
N GLU A 381 -33.07 22.34 -18.00
CA GLU A 381 -33.34 23.61 -17.30
C GLU A 381 -34.81 24.05 -17.44
N LYS A 382 -35.41 23.85 -18.62
CA LYS A 382 -36.79 24.26 -18.89
C LYS A 382 -37.84 23.36 -18.23
N TYR A 383 -37.62 22.04 -18.23
CA TYR A 383 -38.65 21.07 -17.85
C TYR A 383 -38.35 20.36 -16.52
N GLY A 384 -37.09 20.30 -16.09
CA GLY A 384 -36.62 19.38 -15.07
C GLY A 384 -36.38 17.97 -15.62
N THR A 385 -35.41 17.23 -15.07
CA THR A 385 -34.98 15.91 -15.55
C THR A 385 -36.12 14.88 -15.54
N ALA A 386 -36.87 14.79 -14.44
CA ALA A 386 -38.00 13.86 -14.28
C ALA A 386 -39.10 14.09 -15.34
N LYS A 387 -39.50 15.36 -15.54
CA LYS A 387 -40.54 15.72 -16.50
C LYS A 387 -40.07 15.50 -17.94
N LEU A 388 -38.81 15.80 -18.24
CA LEU A 388 -38.20 15.53 -19.54
C LEU A 388 -38.22 14.02 -19.85
N CYS A 389 -37.88 13.17 -18.88
CA CYS A 389 -37.95 11.71 -19.05
C CYS A 389 -39.36 11.26 -19.42
N ARG A 390 -40.39 11.72 -18.69
CA ARG A 390 -41.80 11.40 -19.01
C ARG A 390 -42.20 11.84 -20.42
N ILE A 391 -41.75 13.02 -20.87
CA ILE A 391 -42.00 13.52 -22.22
C ILE A 391 -41.35 12.60 -23.26
N LEU A 392 -40.09 12.20 -23.04
CA LEU A 392 -39.33 11.34 -23.93
C LEU A 392 -39.92 9.91 -24.00
N GLN A 393 -40.37 9.36 -22.87
CA GLN A 393 -41.06 8.07 -22.79
C GLN A 393 -42.35 8.08 -23.63
N LYS A 394 -43.19 9.13 -23.48
CA LYS A 394 -44.40 9.31 -24.30
C LYS A 394 -44.11 9.43 -25.80
N LYS A 395 -42.88 9.78 -26.19
CA LYS A 395 -42.42 9.87 -27.58
C LYS A 395 -41.75 8.58 -28.07
N GLY A 396 -41.82 7.48 -27.32
CA GLY A 396 -41.32 6.16 -27.73
C GLY A 396 -39.93 5.79 -27.21
N LEU A 397 -39.40 6.47 -26.19
CA LEU A 397 -38.17 6.09 -25.49
C LEU A 397 -38.47 5.46 -24.13
N GLU A 398 -39.01 4.25 -24.13
CA GLU A 398 -39.53 3.59 -22.92
C GLU A 398 -38.46 3.41 -21.83
N SER A 399 -37.22 3.13 -22.19
CA SER A 399 -36.14 2.88 -21.23
C SER A 399 -35.33 4.10 -20.82
N ILE A 400 -35.74 5.32 -21.22
CA ILE A 400 -35.05 6.55 -20.80
C ILE A 400 -35.37 6.86 -19.33
N ASN A 401 -34.35 7.24 -18.57
CA ASN A 401 -34.46 7.62 -17.17
C ASN A 401 -33.49 8.76 -16.83
N GLU A 402 -33.57 9.27 -15.61
CA GLU A 402 -32.76 10.41 -15.17
C GLU A 402 -31.26 10.11 -15.22
N LEU A 403 -30.86 8.89 -14.89
CA LEU A 403 -29.46 8.45 -14.98
C LEU A 403 -28.91 8.54 -16.40
N LYS A 404 -29.67 8.09 -17.41
CA LYS A 404 -29.28 8.17 -18.82
C LYS A 404 -29.17 9.62 -19.30
N ILE A 405 -30.09 10.50 -18.87
CA ILE A 405 -30.04 11.93 -19.22
C ILE A 405 -28.84 12.60 -18.57
N ASN A 406 -28.63 12.38 -17.26
CA ASN A 406 -27.50 12.92 -16.52
C ASN A 406 -26.18 12.42 -17.11
N HIS A 407 -26.10 11.14 -17.47
CA HIS A 407 -24.95 10.57 -18.18
C HIS A 407 -24.67 11.29 -19.50
N LEU A 408 -25.69 11.56 -20.34
CA LEU A 408 -25.51 12.29 -21.61
C LEU A 408 -25.05 13.75 -21.42
N LEU A 409 -25.36 14.36 -20.28
CA LEU A 409 -24.92 15.71 -19.94
C LEU A 409 -23.45 15.77 -19.50
N LYS A 410 -22.86 14.67 -19.01
CA LYS A 410 -21.44 14.63 -18.62
C LYS A 410 -20.53 14.88 -19.81
N ASP A 411 -19.40 15.55 -19.62
CA ASP A 411 -18.49 15.95 -20.70
C ASP A 411 -17.77 14.79 -21.42
N ASP A 412 -17.67 13.64 -20.77
CA ASP A 412 -17.03 12.40 -21.22
C ASP A 412 -17.99 11.45 -21.95
N SER A 413 -19.30 11.67 -21.86
CA SER A 413 -20.30 10.84 -22.53
C SER A 413 -20.51 11.25 -23.99
N PHE A 414 -20.44 10.27 -24.90
CA PHE A 414 -20.66 10.47 -26.34
C PHE A 414 -22.07 10.09 -26.81
N LYS A 415 -22.63 9.02 -26.25
CA LYS A 415 -23.91 8.43 -26.70
C LYS A 415 -24.53 7.51 -25.65
N LEU A 416 -25.78 7.08 -25.89
CA LEU A 416 -26.37 5.97 -25.14
C LEU A 416 -25.75 4.62 -25.57
N LYS A 417 -25.74 3.65 -24.65
CA LYS A 417 -25.24 2.28 -24.91
C LYS A 417 -26.04 1.60 -26.03
N ASN A 418 -27.37 1.72 -26.01
CA ASN A 418 -28.24 1.18 -27.05
C ASN A 418 -28.28 2.12 -28.27
N ASN A 419 -27.70 1.68 -29.39
CA ASN A 419 -27.62 2.48 -30.62
C ASN A 419 -28.99 2.81 -31.24
N LYS A 420 -29.98 1.91 -31.12
CA LYS A 420 -31.34 2.12 -31.66
C LYS A 420 -32.08 3.16 -30.83
N GLU A 421 -32.01 3.04 -29.50
CA GLU A 421 -32.56 4.03 -28.57
C GLU A 421 -31.90 5.40 -28.78
N TYR A 422 -30.57 5.44 -29.00
CA TYR A 422 -29.84 6.69 -29.26
C TYR A 422 -30.27 7.38 -30.56
N ALA A 423 -30.47 6.61 -31.64
CA ALA A 423 -30.94 7.16 -32.92
C ALA A 423 -32.34 7.78 -32.77
N ASN A 424 -33.26 7.07 -32.12
CA ASN A 424 -34.61 7.56 -31.84
C ASN A 424 -34.58 8.83 -30.95
N PHE A 425 -33.69 8.85 -29.96
CA PHE A 425 -33.50 10.01 -29.10
C PHE A 425 -33.05 11.25 -29.89
N LEU A 426 -32.08 11.10 -30.80
CA LEU A 426 -31.64 12.20 -31.65
C LEU A 426 -32.74 12.66 -32.62
N LEU A 427 -33.54 11.75 -33.16
CA LEU A 427 -34.67 12.09 -34.02
C LEU A 427 -35.72 12.91 -33.26
N ILE A 428 -36.04 12.53 -32.03
CA ILE A 428 -36.96 13.28 -31.16
C ILE A 428 -36.41 14.68 -30.85
N LEU A 429 -35.12 14.79 -30.49
CA LEU A 429 -34.49 16.08 -30.18
C LEU A 429 -34.40 17.01 -31.39
N THR A 430 -34.25 16.45 -32.59
CA THR A 430 -34.19 17.22 -33.84
C THR A 430 -35.56 17.43 -34.47
N LYS A 431 -36.65 17.13 -33.74
CA LYS A 431 -38.04 17.27 -34.18
C LYS A 431 -38.35 16.52 -35.49
N GLY A 432 -37.76 15.34 -35.67
CA GLY A 432 -37.96 14.51 -36.86
C GLY A 432 -37.04 14.82 -38.04
N ASN A 433 -36.08 15.75 -37.91
CA ASN A 433 -35.12 16.03 -38.98
C ASN A 433 -34.04 14.95 -39.06
N GLU A 434 -34.24 13.97 -39.94
CA GLU A 434 -33.33 12.83 -40.13
C GLU A 434 -31.91 13.23 -40.51
N LYS A 435 -31.72 14.26 -41.36
CA LYS A 435 -30.38 14.73 -41.75
C LYS A 435 -29.62 15.28 -40.55
N ALA A 436 -30.29 16.10 -39.72
CA ALA A 436 -29.70 16.64 -38.51
C ALA A 436 -29.42 15.55 -37.47
N ALA A 437 -30.35 14.62 -37.28
CA ALA A 437 -30.19 13.49 -36.36
C ALA A 437 -28.99 12.62 -36.75
N THR A 438 -28.86 12.32 -38.05
CA THR A 438 -27.74 11.53 -38.61
C THR A 438 -26.41 12.22 -38.38
N LYS A 439 -26.32 13.55 -38.62
CA LYS A 439 -25.09 14.31 -38.37
C LYS A 439 -24.62 14.23 -36.91
N TYR A 440 -25.53 14.33 -35.94
CA TYR A 440 -25.19 14.15 -34.52
C TYR A 440 -24.81 12.70 -34.19
N TYR A 441 -25.53 11.73 -34.76
CA TYR A 441 -25.29 10.32 -34.53
C TYR A 441 -23.89 9.90 -35.01
N GLU A 442 -23.51 10.32 -36.21
CA GLU A 442 -22.19 10.05 -36.79
C GLU A 442 -21.07 10.72 -35.99
N ALA A 443 -21.23 11.99 -35.63
CA ALA A 443 -20.25 12.69 -34.78
C ALA A 443 -20.02 11.96 -33.46
N SER A 444 -21.09 11.57 -32.77
CA SER A 444 -21.00 10.82 -31.51
C SER A 444 -20.36 9.44 -31.68
N ARG A 445 -20.63 8.74 -32.79
CA ARG A 445 -19.97 7.47 -33.11
C ARG A 445 -18.49 7.63 -33.41
N LYS A 446 -18.11 8.65 -34.18
CA LYS A 446 -16.71 8.94 -34.52
C LYS A 446 -15.92 9.31 -33.27
N LEU A 447 -16.45 10.18 -32.42
CA LEU A 447 -15.82 10.52 -31.13
C LEU A 447 -15.64 9.29 -30.22
N ALA A 448 -16.65 8.43 -30.12
CA ALA A 448 -16.54 7.20 -29.35
C ALA A 448 -15.47 6.25 -29.94
N ALA A 449 -15.38 6.16 -31.26
CA ALA A 449 -14.36 5.34 -31.94
C ALA A 449 -12.95 5.89 -31.71
N PHE A 450 -12.75 7.20 -31.82
CA PHE A 450 -11.46 7.85 -31.53
C PHE A 450 -11.02 7.63 -30.08
N HIS A 451 -11.95 7.73 -29.12
CA HIS A 451 -11.67 7.46 -27.72
C HIS A 451 -11.25 6.00 -27.48
N ILE A 452 -11.95 5.04 -28.10
CA ILE A 452 -11.58 3.61 -28.04
C ILE A 452 -10.21 3.38 -28.67
N GLN A 453 -9.93 4.01 -29.81
CA GLN A 453 -8.65 3.86 -30.50
C GLN A 453 -7.49 4.44 -29.70
N ALA A 454 -7.64 5.65 -29.14
CA ALA A 454 -6.67 6.24 -28.23
C ALA A 454 -6.41 5.33 -27.01
N GLY A 455 -7.47 4.80 -26.38
CA GLY A 455 -7.32 3.86 -25.27
C GLY A 455 -6.55 2.58 -25.65
N ARG A 456 -6.76 2.05 -26.86
CA ARG A 456 -6.00 0.91 -27.39
C ARG A 456 -4.54 1.25 -27.63
N MET A 457 -4.25 2.42 -28.20
CA MET A 457 -2.88 2.88 -28.44
C MET A 457 -2.11 3.04 -27.12
N ILE A 458 -2.69 3.70 -26.12
CA ILE A 458 -2.12 3.84 -24.78
C ILE A 458 -1.84 2.46 -24.16
N SER A 459 -2.80 1.54 -24.25
CA SER A 459 -2.66 0.18 -23.71
C SER A 459 -1.55 -0.61 -24.41
N ASN A 460 -1.41 -0.46 -25.73
CA ASN A 460 -0.37 -1.11 -26.52
C ASN A 460 1.02 -0.53 -26.19
N GLU A 461 1.09 0.79 -26.04
CA GLU A 461 2.32 1.48 -25.69
C GLU A 461 2.79 1.10 -24.28
N LEU A 462 1.86 1.05 -23.32
CA LEU A 462 2.13 0.54 -21.98
C LEU A 462 2.66 -0.90 -21.99
N ARG A 463 2.05 -1.78 -22.78
CA ARG A 463 2.54 -3.16 -22.95
C ARG A 463 3.94 -3.21 -23.54
N ARG A 464 4.23 -2.36 -24.54
CA ARG A 464 5.57 -2.26 -25.14
C ARG A 464 6.59 -1.79 -24.12
N LYS A 465 6.26 -0.74 -23.37
CA LYS A 465 7.13 -0.16 -22.35
C LYS A 465 7.41 -1.13 -21.21
N ILE A 466 6.39 -1.80 -20.67
CA ILE A 466 6.56 -2.80 -19.60
C ILE A 466 7.43 -3.98 -20.04
N LYS A 467 7.34 -4.43 -21.30
CA LYS A 467 8.23 -5.49 -21.81
C LYS A 467 9.71 -5.08 -21.83
N GLN A 468 9.99 -3.79 -21.98
CA GLN A 468 11.34 -3.24 -22.03
C GLN A 468 11.82 -2.71 -20.68
N LEU A 469 10.90 -2.56 -19.72
CA LEU A 469 11.17 -1.96 -18.42
C LEU A 469 11.99 -2.91 -17.56
N ASP A 470 13.00 -2.34 -16.88
CA ASP A 470 13.63 -3.03 -15.77
C ASP A 470 12.68 -3.05 -14.58
N LEU A 471 12.24 -4.25 -14.20
CA LEU A 471 11.33 -4.49 -13.09
C LEU A 471 12.07 -4.66 -11.76
N ALA A 472 13.39 -4.41 -11.71
CA ALA A 472 14.17 -4.44 -10.47
C ALA A 472 13.48 -3.62 -9.37
N GLN A 473 13.08 -2.38 -9.69
CA GLN A 473 12.33 -1.53 -8.76
C GLN A 473 11.03 -2.20 -8.31
N LEU A 474 10.17 -2.67 -9.22
CA LEU A 474 8.91 -3.34 -8.84
C LEU A 474 9.16 -4.54 -7.91
N TYR A 475 10.19 -5.32 -8.17
CA TYR A 475 10.53 -6.47 -7.33
C TYR A 475 11.14 -6.04 -5.99
N GLU A 476 11.83 -4.91 -5.94
CA GLU A 476 12.46 -4.34 -4.76
C GLU A 476 11.46 -3.67 -3.81
N THR A 477 10.59 -2.84 -4.37
CA THR A 477 9.71 -1.94 -3.64
C THR A 477 8.28 -2.43 -3.55
N GLY A 478 7.92 -3.41 -4.40
CA GLY A 478 6.54 -3.81 -4.61
C GLY A 478 5.71 -2.83 -5.42
N SER A 479 6.27 -1.69 -5.84
CA SER A 479 5.56 -0.66 -6.59
C SER A 479 6.46 0.07 -7.60
N GLN A 480 6.03 0.19 -8.85
CA GLN A 480 6.78 0.90 -9.88
C GLN A 480 5.85 1.76 -10.74
N ILE A 481 6.21 3.03 -10.89
CA ILE A 481 5.51 3.95 -11.79
C ILE A 481 6.09 3.82 -13.19
N VAL A 482 5.19 3.69 -14.16
CA VAL A 482 5.48 3.65 -15.59
C VAL A 482 4.84 4.87 -16.24
N GLU A 483 5.65 5.82 -16.64
CA GLU A 483 5.21 7.00 -17.39
C GLU A 483 5.24 6.70 -18.89
N LEU A 484 4.27 7.20 -19.67
CA LEU A 484 4.29 7.14 -21.13
C LEU A 484 4.59 8.56 -21.67
N PRO A 485 5.85 8.88 -22.01
CA PRO A 485 6.24 10.23 -22.40
C PRO A 485 5.57 10.67 -23.70
N GLU A 486 5.20 9.73 -24.59
CA GLU A 486 4.44 10.05 -25.81
C GLU A 486 3.02 10.59 -25.50
N TYR A 487 2.54 10.42 -24.27
CA TYR A 487 1.19 10.78 -23.86
C TYR A 487 1.21 11.57 -22.55
N LYS A 488 1.11 12.90 -22.65
CA LYS A 488 1.24 13.81 -21.50
C LYS A 488 0.26 13.43 -20.37
N GLY A 489 0.81 13.08 -19.21
CA GLY A 489 0.03 12.69 -18.02
C GLY A 489 -0.36 11.21 -17.94
N ALA A 490 -0.07 10.40 -18.96
CA ALA A 490 -0.34 8.97 -18.91
C ALA A 490 0.71 8.25 -18.05
N SER A 491 0.39 8.02 -16.78
CA SER A 491 1.20 7.18 -15.90
C SER A 491 0.37 6.08 -15.23
N PHE A 492 1.04 4.95 -15.02
CA PHE A 492 0.49 3.74 -14.44
C PHE A 492 1.36 3.34 -13.27
N THR A 493 0.76 2.90 -12.18
CA THR A 493 1.48 2.27 -11.08
C THR A 493 1.25 0.77 -11.15
N ILE A 494 2.33 0.00 -11.23
CA ILE A 494 2.29 -1.45 -11.06
C ILE A 494 2.52 -1.70 -9.57
N GLU A 495 1.59 -2.40 -8.91
CA GLU A 495 1.65 -2.65 -7.47
C GLU A 495 1.46 -4.11 -7.13
N MET A 496 2.20 -4.58 -6.14
CA MET A 496 2.11 -5.93 -5.62
C MET A 496 0.91 -6.07 -4.68
N ILE A 497 0.20 -7.19 -4.82
CA ILE A 497 -0.93 -7.55 -3.98
C ILE A 497 -0.43 -8.32 -2.76
N LEU A 498 -0.77 -7.85 -1.56
CA LEU A 498 -0.42 -8.50 -0.30
C LEU A 498 -1.49 -9.47 0.16
N ASP A 499 -2.76 -9.07 0.10
CA ASP A 499 -3.87 -9.85 0.63
C ASP A 499 -5.20 -9.49 -0.03
N PHE A 500 -6.12 -10.45 -0.05
CA PHE A 500 -7.51 -10.26 -0.48
C PHE A 500 -8.41 -10.45 0.74
N LYS A 501 -9.22 -9.43 1.05
CA LYS A 501 -10.21 -9.58 2.12
C LYS A 501 -11.38 -10.42 1.65
N SER A 502 -11.97 -11.18 2.57
CA SER A 502 -13.10 -12.07 2.27
C SER A 502 -14.43 -11.32 2.18
N GLU A 503 -14.47 -10.14 2.77
CA GLU A 503 -15.63 -9.28 2.94
C GLU A 503 -15.98 -8.57 1.63
N ILE A 504 -17.27 -8.59 1.29
CA ILE A 504 -17.82 -7.93 0.11
C ILE A 504 -18.60 -6.71 0.56
N PHE A 505 -18.31 -5.57 -0.05
CA PHE A 505 -18.98 -4.30 0.23
C PHE A 505 -19.75 -3.79 -0.99
N SER A 506 -20.78 -2.98 -0.75
CA SER A 506 -21.54 -2.31 -1.81
C SER A 506 -21.26 -0.81 -1.81
N VAL A 507 -20.62 -0.31 -2.86
CA VAL A 507 -20.20 1.11 -3.01
C VAL A 507 -20.67 1.69 -4.35
N PRO A 508 -20.79 3.02 -4.49
CA PRO A 508 -21.00 3.65 -5.78
C PRO A 508 -19.91 3.27 -6.79
N LEU A 509 -20.29 3.06 -8.05
CA LEU A 509 -19.36 2.71 -9.13
C LEU A 509 -18.14 3.65 -9.24
N SER A 510 -18.28 4.92 -8.84
CA SER A 510 -17.19 5.90 -8.83
C SER A 510 -16.05 5.58 -7.85
N GLN A 511 -16.27 4.68 -6.90
CA GLN A 511 -15.27 4.27 -5.90
C GLN A 511 -14.48 3.03 -6.35
N GLU A 512 -14.88 2.37 -7.45
CA GLU A 512 -14.11 1.27 -8.01
C GLU A 512 -12.70 1.74 -8.39
N LYS A 513 -11.68 0.95 -8.02
CA LYS A 513 -10.25 1.22 -8.25
C LYS A 513 -9.71 2.48 -7.56
N LYS A 514 -10.45 3.04 -6.60
CA LYS A 514 -9.93 4.10 -5.74
C LYS A 514 -8.88 3.50 -4.81
N VAL A 515 -7.67 4.08 -4.85
CA VAL A 515 -6.58 3.76 -3.91
C VAL A 515 -6.72 4.66 -2.69
N ILE A 516 -6.66 4.06 -1.51
CA ILE A 516 -6.82 4.71 -0.22
C ILE A 516 -5.56 4.41 0.59
N LYS A 517 -4.92 5.46 1.10
CA LYS A 517 -3.79 5.34 2.04
C LYS A 517 -4.35 5.40 3.46
N TYR A 518 -4.10 4.39 4.27
CA TYR A 518 -4.64 4.30 5.62
C TYR A 518 -3.64 4.77 6.71
N ILE A 519 -2.34 4.80 6.38
CA ILE A 519 -1.24 5.18 7.28
C ILE A 519 -0.52 6.40 6.75
#